data_AF-A0A7C6AH10-F1
#
_entry.id   AF-A0A7C6AH10-F1
#
_cell.length_a   1.000
_cell.length_b   1.000
_cell.length_c   1.000
_cell.angle_alpha   90.00
_cell.angle_beta   90.00
_cell.angle_gamma   90.00
#
_symmetry.space_group_name_H-M   'P 1'
#
loop_
_entity.id
_entity.type
_entity.pdbx_description
1 polymer ?
#
loop_
_entity_poly.entity_id
_entity_poly.type
_entity_poly.pdbx_seq_one_letter_code
_entity_poly.pdbx_strand_id
1 'polypeptide(L)'
;MNFAERITKIPRQIIYAVIALAIIIPLIAPIGMAINVMPQTQKLIDAIESLPPDSKPVLISCDFDPQSMPELYPMLEATLNHCFNKGIKVLVLALWPQGAGMAEMALKKVPEVYNRKYGEDYVFLGYKAGAAAVVLGLGDNFKNVFPADYYNKPLDSLPLTAHIKNYNDISLVISFSAGDPGYRTWLLYGQAKFGFKLGTGVTAVSAADTYPYLNSGQLTGVFAGMKGAAEYETALAKKGYTLTSRNATKAMDAQSLGHFFIMVFIIIGNVGYFLIRRKK
;
A
#
# COMPACT_ATOMS: atom_id res chain seq x y z
N MET A 1 -14.60 4.11 50.08
CA MET A 1 -14.75 3.80 48.65
C MET A 1 -14.30 2.39 48.40
N ASN A 2 -15.23 1.53 47.97
CA ASN A 2 -14.90 0.17 47.56
C ASN A 2 -13.99 0.22 46.34
N PHE A 3 -13.06 -0.75 46.19
CA PHE A 3 -12.21 -0.89 45.01
C PHE A 3 -12.99 -0.78 43.69
N ALA A 4 -14.21 -1.36 43.68
CA ALA A 4 -15.16 -1.28 42.57
C ALA A 4 -15.59 0.16 42.20
N GLU A 5 -15.82 1.04 43.17
CA GLU A 5 -16.22 2.44 42.92
C GLU A 5 -15.06 3.32 42.44
N ARG A 6 -13.81 2.98 42.82
CA ARG A 6 -12.60 3.68 42.36
C ARG A 6 -12.33 3.37 40.89
N ILE A 7 -12.47 2.11 40.49
CA ILE A 7 -12.26 1.65 39.11
C ILE A 7 -13.27 2.28 38.13
N THR A 8 -14.53 2.48 38.54
CA THR A 8 -15.54 3.12 37.69
C THR A 8 -15.45 4.64 37.63
N LYS A 9 -14.59 5.26 38.43
CA LYS A 9 -14.40 6.72 38.52
C LYS A 9 -13.06 7.19 37.95
N ILE A 10 -12.40 6.38 37.11
CA ILE A 10 -11.17 6.81 36.41
C ILE A 10 -11.51 8.06 35.59
N PRO A 11 -10.84 9.21 35.83
CA PRO A 11 -11.05 10.41 35.05
C PRO A 11 -10.70 10.17 33.58
N ARG A 12 -11.55 10.64 32.66
CA ARG A 12 -11.32 10.53 31.21
C ARG A 12 -9.97 11.11 30.76
N GLN A 13 -9.44 12.10 31.48
CA GLN A 13 -8.13 12.70 31.24
C GLN A 13 -7.00 11.68 31.38
N ILE A 14 -7.10 10.75 32.35
CA ILE A 14 -6.10 9.68 32.53
C ILE A 14 -6.20 8.70 31.36
N ILE A 15 -7.42 8.34 30.94
CA ILE A 15 -7.65 7.47 29.78
C ILE A 15 -7.02 8.10 28.53
N TYR A 16 -7.30 9.39 28.26
CA TYR A 16 -6.72 10.10 27.12
C TYR A 16 -5.20 10.24 27.22
N ALA A 17 -4.65 10.48 28.41
CA ALA A 17 -3.20 10.54 28.60
C ALA A 17 -2.53 9.19 28.34
N VAL A 18 -3.10 8.08 28.84
CA VAL A 18 -2.58 6.73 28.59
C VAL A 18 -2.66 6.39 27.11
N ILE A 19 -3.77 6.68 26.44
CA ILE A 19 -3.90 6.45 24.99
C ILE A 19 -2.91 7.31 24.19
N ALA A 20 -2.75 8.58 24.57
CA ALA A 20 -1.78 9.47 23.92
C ALA A 20 -0.35 8.92 24.07
N LEU A 21 0.04 8.49 25.26
CA LEU A 21 1.34 7.86 25.49
C LEU A 21 1.48 6.54 24.72
N ALA A 22 0.43 5.72 24.67
CA ALA A 22 0.40 4.47 23.92
C ALA A 22 0.58 4.65 22.41
N ILE A 23 0.25 5.83 21.87
CA ILE A 23 0.45 6.15 20.45
C ILE A 23 1.80 6.85 20.24
N ILE A 24 2.15 7.82 21.09
CA ILE A 24 3.38 8.62 20.93
C ILE A 24 4.63 7.77 21.15
N ILE A 25 4.64 6.90 22.17
CA ILE A 25 5.83 6.10 22.51
C ILE A 25 6.26 5.21 21.32
N PRO A 26 5.37 4.38 20.72
CA PRO A 26 5.77 3.53 19.59
C PRO A 26 6.14 4.30 18.31
N LEU A 27 5.63 5.52 18.14
CA LEU A 27 6.01 6.36 17.00
C LEU A 27 7.45 6.88 17.11
N ILE A 28 7.91 7.17 18.33
CA ILE A 28 9.28 7.65 18.61
C ILE A 28 10.24 6.47 18.75
N ALA A 29 9.85 5.47 19.54
CA ALA A 29 10.62 4.27 19.85
C ALA A 29 9.78 3.02 19.51
N PRO A 30 9.87 2.53 18.25
CA PRO A 30 9.13 1.35 17.80
C PRO A 30 9.43 0.15 18.68
N ILE A 31 8.39 -0.57 19.07
CA ILE A 31 8.47 -1.71 19.98
C ILE A 31 8.88 -2.97 19.21
N GLY A 32 8.59 -3.01 17.90
CA GLY A 32 8.92 -4.14 17.04
C GLY A 32 8.04 -5.35 17.31
N MET A 33 6.72 -5.15 17.46
CA MET A 33 5.81 -6.27 17.64
C MET A 33 5.87 -7.22 16.44
N ALA A 34 5.68 -8.52 16.71
CA ALA A 34 5.72 -9.54 15.68
C ALA A 34 4.54 -9.36 14.71
N ILE A 35 4.85 -9.10 13.44
CA ILE A 35 3.87 -9.02 12.35
C ILE A 35 3.94 -10.31 11.53
N ASN A 36 2.84 -11.04 11.50
CA ASN A 36 2.68 -12.23 10.66
C ASN A 36 2.18 -11.81 9.27
N VAL A 37 2.91 -12.25 8.24
CA VAL A 37 2.55 -11.96 6.85
C VAL A 37 1.40 -12.87 6.44
N MET A 38 0.28 -12.29 6.02
CA MET A 38 -0.90 -13.05 5.65
C MET A 38 -0.79 -13.58 4.21
N PRO A 39 -1.47 -14.69 3.85
CA PRO A 39 -1.34 -15.30 2.53
C PRO A 39 -1.60 -14.36 1.35
N GLN A 40 -2.56 -13.44 1.49
CA GLN A 40 -2.88 -12.47 0.43
C GLN A 40 -1.74 -11.49 0.13
N THR A 41 -1.01 -11.06 1.17
CA THR A 41 0.16 -10.18 1.04
C THR A 41 1.35 -10.99 0.53
N GLN A 42 1.53 -12.21 1.05
CA GLN A 42 2.60 -13.12 0.64
C GLN A 42 2.54 -13.43 -0.86
N LYS A 43 1.36 -13.67 -1.42
CA LYS A 43 1.20 -13.89 -2.87
C LYS A 43 1.74 -12.72 -3.72
N LEU A 44 1.59 -11.48 -3.25
CA LEU A 44 2.08 -10.30 -3.97
C LEU A 44 3.59 -10.15 -3.82
N ILE A 45 4.13 -10.46 -2.64
CA ILE A 45 5.59 -10.56 -2.42
C ILE A 45 6.18 -11.58 -3.38
N ASP A 46 5.61 -12.78 -3.41
CA ASP A 46 6.08 -13.90 -4.24
C ASP A 46 5.97 -13.58 -5.74
N ALA A 47 4.92 -12.86 -6.14
CA ALA A 47 4.76 -12.42 -7.52
C ALA A 47 5.91 -11.53 -7.98
N ILE A 48 6.32 -10.53 -7.19
CA ILE A 48 7.47 -9.68 -7.51
C ILE A 48 8.78 -10.44 -7.33
N GLU A 49 8.89 -11.29 -6.31
CA GLU A 49 10.08 -12.09 -6.04
C GLU A 49 10.41 -13.04 -7.20
N SER A 50 9.37 -13.60 -7.83
CA SER A 50 9.51 -14.51 -8.97
C SER A 50 10.02 -13.84 -10.25
N LEU A 51 10.03 -12.50 -10.31
CA LEU A 51 10.51 -11.77 -11.47
C LEU A 51 12.04 -11.72 -11.47
N PRO A 52 12.71 -12.14 -12.57
CA PRO A 52 14.14 -11.97 -12.71
C PRO A 52 14.51 -10.49 -12.92
N PRO A 53 15.76 -10.08 -12.67
CA PRO A 53 16.19 -8.67 -12.82
C PRO A 53 16.03 -8.09 -14.23
N ASP A 54 16.09 -8.92 -15.26
CA ASP A 54 15.89 -8.57 -16.68
C ASP A 54 14.44 -8.69 -17.14
N SER A 55 13.50 -8.87 -16.21
CA SER A 55 12.08 -8.94 -16.50
C SER A 55 11.52 -7.66 -17.12
N LYS A 56 10.36 -7.81 -17.77
CA LYS A 56 9.54 -6.67 -18.22
C LYS A 56 9.19 -5.78 -17.02
N PRO A 57 8.99 -4.47 -17.21
CA PRO A 57 8.70 -3.57 -16.11
C PRO A 57 7.40 -3.90 -15.38
N VAL A 58 7.35 -3.49 -14.12
CA VAL A 58 6.12 -3.47 -13.31
C VAL A 58 5.41 -2.13 -13.53
N LEU A 59 4.11 -2.18 -13.85
CA LEU A 59 3.27 -1.00 -13.94
C LEU A 59 2.56 -0.76 -12.62
N ILE A 60 2.70 0.43 -12.05
CA ILE A 60 2.05 0.84 -10.81
C ILE A 60 1.06 1.96 -11.11
N SER A 61 -0.19 1.78 -10.67
CA SER A 61 -1.22 2.80 -10.68
C SER A 61 -1.41 3.36 -9.27
N CYS A 62 -1.24 4.68 -9.13
CA CYS A 62 -1.43 5.40 -7.87
C CYS A 62 -2.76 6.16 -7.91
N ASP A 63 -3.79 5.58 -7.33
CA ASP A 63 -5.19 6.03 -7.41
C ASP A 63 -5.73 6.38 -6.02
N PHE A 64 -5.00 7.24 -5.31
CA PHE A 64 -5.31 7.62 -3.93
C PHE A 64 -4.94 9.08 -3.63
N ASP A 65 -5.46 9.57 -2.51
CA ASP A 65 -5.40 10.97 -2.10
C ASP A 65 -4.65 11.14 -0.75
N PRO A 66 -4.41 12.38 -0.30
CA PRO A 66 -3.78 12.62 1.00
C PRO A 66 -4.53 12.02 2.21
N GLN A 67 -5.85 11.81 2.11
CA GLN A 67 -6.64 11.26 3.22
C GLN A 67 -6.35 9.78 3.43
N SER A 68 -6.16 9.04 2.34
CA SER A 68 -5.86 7.61 2.30
C SER A 68 -4.35 7.30 2.28
N MET A 69 -3.51 8.34 2.16
CA MET A 69 -2.05 8.27 2.18
C MET A 69 -1.48 7.44 3.34
N PRO A 70 -1.96 7.55 4.61
CA PRO A 70 -1.38 6.78 5.72
C PRO A 70 -1.43 5.26 5.52
N GLU A 71 -2.40 4.77 4.75
CA GLU A 71 -2.52 3.34 4.44
C GLU A 71 -1.79 2.97 3.16
N LEU A 72 -1.98 3.75 2.08
CA LEU A 72 -1.59 3.34 0.72
C LEU A 72 -0.18 3.79 0.34
N TYR A 73 0.30 4.92 0.84
CA TYR A 73 1.62 5.43 0.52
C TYR A 73 2.75 4.50 1.02
N PRO A 74 2.69 3.93 2.24
CA PRO A 74 3.66 2.92 2.65
C PRO A 74 3.65 1.67 1.75
N MET A 75 2.50 1.27 1.18
CA MET A 75 2.46 0.15 0.23
C MET A 75 3.21 0.48 -1.07
N LEU A 76 3.01 1.69 -1.59
CA LEU A 76 3.71 2.20 -2.76
C LEU A 76 5.22 2.23 -2.50
N GLU A 77 5.66 2.82 -1.39
CA GLU A 77 7.08 2.87 -1.03
C GLU A 77 7.66 1.46 -0.88
N ALA A 78 6.99 0.56 -0.16
CA ALA A 78 7.49 -0.80 0.06
C ALA A 78 7.58 -1.58 -1.26
N THR A 79 6.63 -1.37 -2.19
CA THR A 79 6.65 -1.99 -3.53
C THR A 79 7.79 -1.47 -4.40
N LEU A 80 8.01 -0.15 -4.40
CA LEU A 80 9.14 0.47 -5.10
C LEU A 80 10.48 -0.02 -4.53
N ASN A 81 10.60 -0.05 -3.19
CA ASN A 81 11.77 -0.63 -2.52
C ASN A 81 12.01 -2.07 -2.99
N HIS A 82 10.97 -2.91 -3.02
CA HIS A 82 11.12 -4.30 -3.47
C HIS A 82 11.60 -4.39 -4.92
N CYS A 83 10.97 -3.64 -5.83
CA CYS A 83 11.36 -3.64 -7.25
C CYS A 83 12.82 -3.20 -7.42
N PHE A 84 13.23 -2.10 -6.78
CA PHE A 84 14.58 -1.56 -6.95
C PHE A 84 15.67 -2.36 -6.23
N ASN A 85 15.37 -3.05 -5.12
CA ASN A 85 16.31 -4.04 -4.56
C ASN A 85 16.60 -5.16 -5.57
N LYS A 86 15.59 -5.59 -6.34
CA LYS A 86 15.72 -6.64 -7.36
C LYS A 86 16.20 -6.14 -8.72
N GLY A 87 16.39 -4.83 -8.90
CA GLY A 87 16.71 -4.26 -10.21
C GLY A 87 15.57 -4.27 -11.23
N ILE A 88 14.34 -4.48 -10.76
CA ILE A 88 13.15 -4.48 -11.60
C ILE A 88 12.78 -3.04 -11.95
N LYS A 89 12.54 -2.82 -13.24
CA LYS A 89 12.17 -1.50 -13.78
C LYS A 89 10.70 -1.20 -13.52
N VAL A 90 10.36 0.07 -13.34
CA VAL A 90 9.01 0.47 -12.91
C VAL A 90 8.43 1.57 -13.79
N LEU A 91 7.20 1.39 -14.25
CA LEU A 91 6.36 2.45 -14.79
C LEU A 91 5.34 2.86 -13.75
N VAL A 92 5.12 4.16 -13.58
CA VAL A 92 4.09 4.66 -12.66
C VAL A 92 3.15 5.60 -13.39
N LEU A 93 1.86 5.49 -13.12
CA LEU A 93 0.82 6.41 -13.59
C LEU A 93 -0.22 6.66 -12.49
N ALA A 94 -1.15 7.56 -12.78
CA ALA A 94 -2.29 7.84 -11.92
C ALA A 94 -3.58 7.91 -12.75
N LEU A 95 -4.67 7.33 -12.24
CA LEU A 95 -6.04 7.54 -12.71
C LEU A 95 -6.79 8.54 -11.82
N TRP A 96 -6.17 9.00 -10.73
CA TRP A 96 -6.63 10.11 -9.89
C TRP A 96 -5.74 11.33 -10.07
N PRO A 97 -6.28 12.55 -10.17
CA PRO A 97 -5.46 13.76 -10.23
C PRO A 97 -4.51 13.88 -9.02
N GLN A 98 -5.01 13.62 -7.81
CA GLN A 98 -4.24 13.68 -6.57
C GLN A 98 -3.18 12.58 -6.47
N GLY A 99 -3.45 11.44 -7.10
CA GLY A 99 -2.55 10.29 -7.13
C GLY A 99 -1.22 10.58 -7.83
N ALA A 100 -1.21 11.50 -8.80
CA ALA A 100 0.02 11.93 -9.45
C ALA A 100 1.01 12.58 -8.47
N GLY A 101 0.52 13.44 -7.56
CA GLY A 101 1.36 14.05 -6.54
C GLY A 101 1.91 13.03 -5.53
N MET A 102 1.09 12.02 -5.17
CA MET A 102 1.53 10.93 -4.30
C MET A 102 2.61 10.06 -4.97
N ALA A 103 2.42 9.72 -6.25
CA ALA A 103 3.40 8.99 -7.04
C ALA A 103 4.73 9.75 -7.17
N GLU A 104 4.66 11.05 -7.49
CA GLU A 104 5.84 11.90 -7.66
C GLU A 104 6.64 12.01 -6.34
N MET A 105 5.97 12.12 -5.20
CA MET A 105 6.62 12.14 -3.89
C MET A 105 7.43 10.86 -3.64
N ALA A 106 6.86 9.70 -3.94
CA ALA A 106 7.55 8.42 -3.77
C ALA A 106 8.71 8.26 -4.78
N LEU A 107 8.52 8.69 -6.03
CA LEU A 107 9.54 8.62 -7.08
C LEU A 107 10.67 9.63 -6.93
N LYS A 108 10.48 10.71 -6.16
CA LYS A 108 11.59 11.60 -5.78
C LYS A 108 12.45 11.02 -4.66
N LYS A 109 11.87 10.19 -3.78
CA LYS A 109 12.52 9.67 -2.57
C LYS A 109 13.14 8.29 -2.76
N VAL A 110 12.37 7.33 -3.27
CA VAL A 110 12.76 5.91 -3.25
C VAL A 110 13.89 5.61 -4.23
N PRO A 111 13.86 6.04 -5.51
CA PRO A 111 14.93 5.78 -6.48
C PRO A 111 16.33 6.24 -6.05
N GLU A 112 16.42 7.35 -5.32
CA GLU A 112 17.69 7.95 -4.85
C GLU A 112 18.48 6.98 -3.98
N VAL A 113 17.80 6.26 -3.08
CA VAL A 113 18.43 5.27 -2.18
C VAL A 113 19.07 4.10 -2.93
N TYR A 114 18.63 3.83 -4.15
CA TYR A 114 19.10 2.71 -4.97
C TYR A 114 19.94 3.16 -6.18
N ASN A 115 20.27 4.45 -6.28
CA ASN A 115 20.96 5.04 -7.44
C ASN A 115 20.26 4.74 -8.78
N ARG A 116 18.91 4.71 -8.78
CA ARG A 116 18.10 4.41 -9.97
C ARG A 116 17.97 5.64 -10.86
N LYS A 117 18.10 5.46 -12.16
CA LYS A 117 18.11 6.54 -13.15
C LYS A 117 16.75 6.70 -13.82
N TYR A 118 16.29 7.95 -13.88
CA TYR A 118 15.07 8.31 -14.60
C TYR A 118 15.21 8.02 -16.09
N GLY A 119 14.19 7.42 -16.71
CA GLY A 119 14.19 7.05 -18.13
C GLY A 119 14.81 5.69 -18.44
N GLU A 120 15.63 5.14 -17.53
CA GLU A 120 16.28 3.83 -17.67
C GLU A 120 15.68 2.79 -16.72
N ASP A 121 15.62 3.10 -15.42
CA ASP A 121 15.11 2.21 -14.37
C ASP A 121 13.64 2.48 -14.04
N TYR A 122 13.20 3.74 -14.17
CA TYR A 122 11.82 4.11 -13.91
C TYR A 122 11.36 5.30 -14.76
N VAL A 123 10.06 5.34 -15.07
CA VAL A 123 9.40 6.43 -15.79
C VAL A 123 8.06 6.75 -15.14
N PHE A 124 7.76 8.05 -15.00
CA PHE A 124 6.50 8.53 -14.46
C PHE A 124 5.63 9.09 -15.57
N LEU A 125 4.54 8.41 -15.91
CA LEU A 125 3.61 8.81 -16.96
C LEU A 125 2.66 9.94 -16.54
N GLY A 126 2.49 10.15 -15.23
CA GLY A 126 1.59 11.17 -14.68
C GLY A 126 0.13 10.72 -14.62
N TYR A 127 -0.77 11.70 -14.53
CA TYR A 127 -2.22 11.49 -14.49
C TYR A 127 -2.84 11.48 -15.90
N LYS A 128 -3.81 10.60 -16.12
CA LYS A 128 -4.65 10.62 -17.32
C LYS A 128 -6.14 10.45 -16.98
N ALA A 129 -6.96 11.36 -17.50
CA ALA A 129 -8.41 11.31 -17.36
C ALA A 129 -9.03 10.22 -18.24
N GLY A 130 -10.21 9.73 -17.85
CA GLY A 130 -10.95 8.73 -18.61
C GLY A 130 -10.52 7.29 -18.29
N ALA A 131 -10.43 6.95 -17.00
CA ALA A 131 -9.84 5.73 -16.47
C ALA A 131 -10.11 4.43 -17.27
N ALA A 132 -11.36 4.11 -17.58
CA ALA A 132 -11.68 2.92 -18.38
C ALA A 132 -11.06 2.97 -19.80
N ALA A 133 -11.14 4.12 -20.47
CA ALA A 133 -10.53 4.33 -21.78
C ALA A 133 -8.99 4.29 -21.72
N VAL A 134 -8.40 4.80 -20.65
CA VAL A 134 -6.95 4.72 -20.39
C VAL A 134 -6.53 3.25 -20.28
N VAL A 135 -7.17 2.48 -19.39
CA VAL A 135 -6.86 1.05 -19.20
C VAL A 135 -7.07 0.25 -20.49
N LEU A 136 -8.15 0.50 -21.23
CA LEU A 136 -8.37 -0.16 -22.52
C LEU A 136 -7.33 0.23 -23.57
N GLY A 137 -6.97 1.51 -23.65
CA GLY A 137 -6.02 2.04 -24.63
C GLY A 137 -4.59 1.57 -24.39
N LEU A 138 -4.18 1.41 -23.13
CA LEU A 138 -2.88 0.84 -22.77
C LEU A 138 -2.71 -0.62 -23.25
N GLY A 139 -3.81 -1.36 -23.39
CA GLY A 139 -3.79 -2.70 -23.97
C GLY A 139 -3.57 -2.72 -25.48
N ASP A 140 -3.81 -1.61 -26.19
CA ASP A 140 -3.49 -1.46 -27.60
C ASP A 140 -2.09 -0.87 -27.79
N ASN A 141 -1.88 0.37 -27.30
CA ASN A 141 -0.61 1.07 -27.39
C ASN A 141 -0.45 2.14 -26.31
N PHE A 142 0.58 2.01 -25.47
CA PHE A 142 0.94 2.98 -24.42
C PHE A 142 1.16 4.39 -24.96
N LYS A 143 1.80 4.51 -26.13
CA LYS A 143 2.21 5.79 -26.72
C LYS A 143 1.01 6.59 -27.26
N ASN A 144 -0.06 5.90 -27.65
CA ASN A 144 -1.31 6.56 -28.04
C ASN A 144 -2.02 7.21 -26.85
N VAL A 145 -1.92 6.59 -25.67
CA VAL A 145 -2.50 7.11 -24.42
C VAL A 145 -1.59 8.15 -23.78
N PHE A 146 -0.29 7.89 -23.76
CA PHE A 146 0.76 8.73 -23.21
C PHE A 146 1.84 8.99 -24.28
N PRO A 147 1.70 10.04 -25.11
CA PRO A 147 2.73 10.40 -26.08
C PRO A 147 4.04 10.85 -25.41
N ALA A 148 3.92 11.44 -24.22
CA ALA A 148 5.02 11.88 -23.38
C ALA A 148 4.77 11.51 -21.91
N ASP A 149 5.84 11.48 -21.13
CA ASP A 149 5.81 11.30 -19.69
C ASP A 149 5.36 12.59 -18.95
N TYR A 150 5.29 12.53 -17.61
CA TYR A 150 4.92 13.65 -16.76
C TYR A 150 5.82 14.88 -16.91
N TYR A 151 7.09 14.68 -17.29
CA TYR A 151 8.08 15.74 -17.47
C TYR A 151 8.20 16.20 -18.94
N ASN A 152 7.20 15.87 -19.76
CA ASN A 152 7.13 16.19 -21.19
C ASN A 152 8.25 15.55 -22.04
N LYS A 153 8.85 14.45 -21.61
CA LYS A 153 9.77 13.67 -22.43
C LYS A 153 8.98 12.67 -23.28
N PRO A 154 9.14 12.67 -24.62
CA PRO A 154 8.49 11.68 -25.46
C PRO A 154 8.85 10.25 -25.03
N LEU A 155 7.87 9.35 -24.96
CA LEU A 155 8.14 7.98 -24.48
C LEU A 155 9.13 7.22 -25.39
N ASP A 156 9.19 7.57 -26.66
CA ASP A 156 10.17 7.01 -27.62
C ASP A 156 11.60 7.42 -27.33
N SER A 157 11.81 8.55 -26.63
CA SER A 157 13.15 9.05 -26.30
C SER A 157 13.76 8.39 -25.06
N LEU A 158 12.95 7.67 -24.27
CA LEU A 158 13.37 7.09 -23.00
C LEU A 158 13.72 5.61 -23.19
N PRO A 159 14.91 5.15 -22.78
CA PRO A 159 15.33 3.74 -22.91
C PRO A 159 14.32 2.72 -22.37
N LEU A 160 13.66 3.01 -21.24
CA LEU A 160 12.68 2.13 -20.64
C LEU A 160 11.40 1.98 -21.48
N THR A 161 10.86 3.07 -22.03
CA THR A 161 9.55 3.04 -22.68
C THR A 161 9.60 2.89 -24.20
N ALA A 162 10.77 3.06 -24.82
CA ALA A 162 10.93 2.98 -26.27
C ALA A 162 10.41 1.66 -26.88
N HIS A 163 10.60 0.54 -26.17
CA HIS A 163 10.22 -0.81 -26.60
C HIS A 163 8.86 -1.27 -26.06
N ILE A 164 8.21 -0.49 -25.18
CA ILE A 164 6.93 -0.87 -24.57
C ILE A 164 5.81 -0.48 -25.53
N LYS A 165 5.07 -1.48 -26.00
CA LYS A 165 3.87 -1.28 -26.82
C LYS A 165 2.62 -1.38 -25.98
N ASN A 166 2.41 -2.50 -25.28
CA ASN A 166 1.18 -2.75 -24.52
C ASN A 166 1.41 -3.67 -23.32
N TYR A 167 0.33 -4.20 -22.72
CA TYR A 167 0.41 -5.07 -21.54
C TYR A 167 1.25 -6.35 -21.75
N ASN A 168 1.47 -6.80 -22.99
CA ASN A 168 2.38 -7.91 -23.24
C ASN A 168 3.83 -7.58 -22.87
N ASP A 169 4.19 -6.29 -22.79
CA ASP A 169 5.51 -5.80 -22.40
C ASP A 169 5.58 -5.40 -20.91
N ILE A 170 4.61 -5.84 -20.10
CA ILE A 170 4.52 -5.57 -18.66
C ILE A 170 4.50 -6.90 -17.89
N SER A 171 5.28 -7.02 -16.82
CA SER A 171 5.33 -8.26 -16.00
C SER A 171 4.13 -8.38 -15.04
N LEU A 172 3.75 -7.27 -14.44
CA LEU A 172 2.76 -7.18 -13.37
C LEU A 172 2.20 -5.77 -13.33
N VAL A 173 0.89 -5.66 -13.14
CA VAL A 173 0.21 -4.39 -12.84
C VAL A 173 -0.15 -4.38 -11.37
N ILE A 174 0.11 -3.28 -10.66
CA ILE A 174 -0.26 -3.11 -9.25
C ILE A 174 -1.06 -1.82 -9.12
N SER A 175 -2.30 -1.91 -8.67
CA SER A 175 -3.14 -0.74 -8.41
C SER A 175 -3.24 -0.47 -6.92
N PHE A 176 -2.74 0.69 -6.48
CA PHE A 176 -2.99 1.23 -5.14
C PHE A 176 -4.15 2.19 -5.21
N SER A 177 -5.29 1.83 -4.62
CA SER A 177 -6.52 2.61 -4.79
C SER A 177 -7.32 2.79 -3.50
N ALA A 178 -7.81 4.01 -3.29
CA ALA A 178 -8.70 4.34 -2.17
C ALA A 178 -10.18 4.24 -2.53
N GLY A 179 -10.51 4.19 -3.82
CA GLY A 179 -11.87 4.15 -4.34
C GLY A 179 -11.92 3.82 -5.82
N ASP A 180 -12.89 4.40 -6.53
CA ASP A 180 -13.05 4.29 -7.98
C ASP A 180 -12.79 5.66 -8.64
N PRO A 181 -12.06 5.75 -9.77
CA PRO A 181 -11.34 4.67 -10.45
C PRO A 181 -10.26 4.01 -9.59
N GLY A 182 -10.00 2.72 -9.78
CA GLY A 182 -9.05 2.00 -8.93
C GLY A 182 -8.89 0.55 -9.34
N TYR A 183 -8.65 -0.34 -8.38
CA TYR A 183 -8.40 -1.76 -8.69
C TYR A 183 -9.52 -2.40 -9.52
N ARG A 184 -10.79 -1.98 -9.29
CA ARG A 184 -11.94 -2.46 -10.07
C ARG A 184 -11.86 -2.05 -11.54
N THR A 185 -11.39 -0.84 -11.83
CA THR A 185 -11.18 -0.38 -13.21
C THR A 185 -10.13 -1.23 -13.91
N TRP A 186 -8.99 -1.49 -13.24
CA TRP A 186 -7.92 -2.35 -13.75
C TRP A 186 -8.38 -3.79 -13.94
N LEU A 187 -9.22 -4.29 -13.03
CA LEU A 187 -9.78 -5.63 -13.10
C LEU A 187 -10.75 -5.77 -14.29
N LEU A 188 -11.76 -4.89 -14.37
CA LEU A 188 -12.86 -5.01 -15.33
C LEU A 188 -12.44 -4.68 -16.76
N TYR A 189 -11.68 -3.61 -16.95
CA TYR A 189 -11.31 -3.12 -18.29
C TYR A 189 -9.93 -3.58 -18.73
N GLY A 190 -9.08 -4.02 -17.80
CA GLY A 190 -7.72 -4.46 -18.04
C GLY A 190 -7.59 -5.98 -17.93
N GLN A 191 -7.50 -6.50 -16.71
CA GLN A 191 -7.19 -7.89 -16.42
C GLN A 191 -8.19 -8.86 -17.06
N ALA A 192 -9.49 -8.60 -16.96
CA ALA A 192 -10.51 -9.45 -17.56
C ALA A 192 -10.44 -9.53 -19.09
N LYS A 193 -9.91 -8.48 -19.75
CA LYS A 193 -9.78 -8.40 -21.21
C LYS A 193 -8.43 -8.91 -21.73
N PHE A 194 -7.33 -8.56 -21.04
CA PHE A 194 -5.96 -8.78 -21.52
C PHE A 194 -5.20 -9.86 -20.74
N GLY A 195 -5.73 -10.34 -19.62
CA GLY A 195 -5.18 -11.49 -18.88
C GLY A 195 -3.86 -11.25 -18.14
N PHE A 196 -3.39 -10.01 -18.01
CA PHE A 196 -2.16 -9.70 -17.27
C PHE A 196 -2.30 -10.01 -15.77
N LYS A 197 -1.18 -10.20 -15.06
CA LYS A 197 -1.19 -10.35 -13.60
C LYS A 197 -1.53 -9.01 -12.94
N LEU A 198 -2.53 -9.00 -12.06
CA LEU A 198 -2.99 -7.81 -11.34
C LEU A 198 -2.84 -7.99 -9.83
N GLY A 199 -1.94 -7.24 -9.20
CA GLY A 199 -1.91 -7.02 -7.77
C GLY A 199 -2.69 -5.77 -7.38
N THR A 200 -3.11 -5.66 -6.12
CA THR A 200 -3.72 -4.42 -5.65
C THR A 200 -3.38 -4.11 -4.20
N GLY A 201 -3.34 -2.83 -3.85
CA GLY A 201 -3.46 -2.37 -2.48
C GLY A 201 -4.67 -1.48 -2.31
N VAL A 202 -5.45 -1.75 -1.26
CA VAL A 202 -6.68 -1.03 -0.95
C VAL A 202 -6.70 -0.61 0.51
N THR A 203 -7.51 0.38 0.85
CA THR A 203 -7.77 0.76 2.25
C THR A 203 -8.35 -0.42 3.02
N ALA A 204 -8.18 -0.43 4.34
CA ALA A 204 -8.65 -1.53 5.20
C ALA A 204 -10.17 -1.78 5.05
N VAL A 205 -10.95 -0.72 4.86
CA VAL A 205 -12.41 -0.79 4.66
C VAL A 205 -12.81 -1.50 3.36
N SER A 206 -11.96 -1.45 2.34
CA SER A 206 -12.20 -2.04 1.01
C SER A 206 -11.54 -3.41 0.84
N ALA A 207 -10.83 -3.92 1.86
CA ALA A 207 -10.07 -5.17 1.75
C ALA A 207 -10.98 -6.38 1.47
N ALA A 208 -12.12 -6.48 2.15
CA ALA A 208 -13.05 -7.59 1.99
C ALA A 208 -13.56 -7.73 0.55
N ASP A 209 -13.75 -6.61 -0.14
CA ASP A 209 -14.25 -6.56 -1.52
C ASP A 209 -13.25 -7.13 -2.54
N THR A 210 -12.00 -7.33 -2.16
CA THR A 210 -10.96 -7.90 -3.05
C THR A 210 -10.93 -9.43 -2.99
N TYR A 211 -11.40 -10.04 -1.91
CA TYR A 211 -11.21 -11.47 -1.65
C TYR A 211 -11.89 -12.41 -2.67
N PRO A 212 -13.10 -12.13 -3.18
CA PRO A 212 -13.68 -12.94 -4.25
C PRO A 212 -12.78 -13.01 -5.50
N TYR A 213 -12.14 -11.89 -5.85
CA TYR A 213 -11.25 -11.79 -7.01
C TYR A 213 -9.87 -12.40 -6.75
N LEU A 214 -9.40 -12.36 -5.51
CA LEU A 214 -8.19 -13.07 -5.10
C LEU A 214 -8.40 -14.59 -5.10
N ASN A 215 -9.56 -15.07 -4.66
CA ASN A 215 -9.88 -16.49 -4.57
C ASN A 215 -10.12 -17.11 -5.96
N SER A 216 -10.70 -16.35 -6.89
CA SER A 216 -10.86 -16.75 -8.29
C SER A 216 -9.57 -16.66 -9.12
N GLY A 217 -8.50 -16.07 -8.57
CA GLY A 217 -7.22 -15.89 -9.25
C GLY A 217 -7.16 -14.70 -10.21
N GLN A 218 -8.22 -13.87 -10.27
CA GLN A 218 -8.22 -12.64 -11.06
C GLN A 218 -7.30 -11.56 -10.45
N LEU A 219 -7.13 -11.58 -9.12
CA LEU A 219 -6.07 -10.84 -8.43
C LEU A 219 -4.94 -11.79 -8.04
N THR A 220 -3.71 -11.38 -8.31
CA THR A 220 -2.48 -12.11 -7.96
C THR A 220 -2.19 -12.04 -6.46
N GLY A 221 -2.42 -10.88 -5.83
CA GLY A 221 -2.20 -10.66 -4.41
C GLY A 221 -2.73 -9.30 -3.96
N VAL A 222 -2.88 -9.12 -2.65
CA VAL A 222 -3.57 -7.95 -2.07
C VAL A 222 -2.81 -7.39 -0.87
N PHE A 223 -2.59 -6.08 -0.85
CA PHE A 223 -2.33 -5.32 0.36
C PHE A 223 -3.65 -4.83 0.97
N ALA A 224 -3.90 -5.19 2.23
CA ALA A 224 -5.11 -4.79 2.96
C ALA A 224 -4.79 -3.73 4.02
N GLY A 225 -5.00 -2.46 3.65
CA GLY A 225 -4.75 -1.30 4.50
C GLY A 225 -3.32 -1.19 5.04
N MET A 226 -3.12 -0.34 6.04
CA MET A 226 -1.80 -0.15 6.66
C MET A 226 -1.16 -1.46 7.15
N LYS A 227 -1.98 -2.41 7.63
CA LYS A 227 -1.51 -3.74 8.05
C LYS A 227 -0.81 -4.48 6.90
N GLY A 228 -1.39 -4.48 5.70
CA GLY A 228 -0.78 -5.10 4.54
C GLY A 228 0.58 -4.48 4.18
N ALA A 229 0.72 -3.16 4.31
CA ALA A 229 2.01 -2.49 4.11
C ALA A 229 3.05 -2.94 5.15
N ALA A 230 2.65 -3.04 6.42
CA ALA A 230 3.53 -3.44 7.51
C ALA A 230 3.98 -4.91 7.41
N GLU A 231 3.08 -5.80 6.97
CA GLU A 231 3.38 -7.18 6.64
C GLU A 231 4.46 -7.26 5.56
N TYR A 232 4.31 -6.46 4.51
CA TYR A 232 5.25 -6.41 3.40
C TYR A 232 6.61 -5.84 3.80
N GLU A 233 6.64 -4.69 4.48
CA GLU A 233 7.88 -4.13 5.04
C GLU A 233 8.62 -5.14 5.93
N THR A 234 7.87 -5.86 6.77
CA THR A 234 8.43 -6.91 7.64
C THR A 234 9.01 -8.07 6.82
N ALA A 235 8.33 -8.50 5.77
CA ALA A 235 8.80 -9.55 4.90
C ALA A 235 10.09 -9.16 4.16
N LEU A 236 10.13 -7.95 3.58
CA LEU A 236 11.32 -7.44 2.89
C LEU A 236 12.51 -7.28 3.85
N ALA A 237 12.27 -6.74 5.05
CA ALA A 237 13.31 -6.61 6.07
C ALA A 237 13.89 -7.97 6.49
N LYS A 238 13.05 -9.00 6.63
CA LYS A 238 13.50 -10.37 6.91
C LYS A 238 14.36 -10.97 5.78
N LYS A 239 14.14 -10.53 4.53
CA LYS A 239 14.97 -10.90 3.38
C LYS A 239 16.27 -10.10 3.26
N GLY A 240 16.52 -9.14 4.16
CA GLY A 240 17.70 -8.29 4.11
C GLY A 240 17.63 -7.18 3.05
N TYR A 241 16.45 -6.87 2.53
CA TYR A 241 16.28 -5.76 1.59
C TYR A 241 16.37 -4.42 2.29
N THR A 242 17.02 -3.47 1.62
CA THR A 242 17.03 -2.07 2.02
C THR A 242 15.61 -1.53 1.95
N LEU A 243 15.24 -0.65 2.87
CA LEU A 243 13.95 0.02 2.89
C LEU A 243 14.16 1.50 3.19
N THR A 244 13.60 2.38 2.36
CA THR A 244 13.59 3.83 2.61
C THR A 244 12.80 4.21 3.87
N SER A 245 11.85 3.37 4.26
CA SER A 245 11.00 3.57 5.42
C SER A 245 10.43 2.25 5.92
N ARG A 246 10.13 2.20 7.23
CA ARG A 246 9.32 1.15 7.86
C ARG A 246 8.11 1.75 8.57
N ASN A 247 7.52 2.79 7.97
CA ASN A 247 6.48 3.59 8.60
C ASN A 247 5.23 2.77 8.90
N ALA A 248 4.85 1.83 8.04
CA ALA A 248 3.69 0.99 8.32
C ALA A 248 3.94 0.07 9.52
N THR A 249 5.14 -0.53 9.61
CA THR A 249 5.55 -1.34 10.76
C THR A 249 5.49 -0.53 12.06
N LYS A 250 6.03 0.69 12.06
CA LYS A 250 6.00 1.58 13.24
C LYS A 250 4.58 2.02 13.61
N ALA A 251 3.76 2.37 12.62
CA ALA A 251 2.39 2.78 12.85
C ALA A 251 1.51 1.61 13.36
N MET A 252 1.79 0.38 12.93
CA MET A 252 1.15 -0.81 13.47
C MET A 252 1.47 -1.04 14.95
N ASP A 253 2.68 -0.69 15.41
CA ASP A 253 2.98 -0.76 16.84
C ASP A 253 2.10 0.20 17.64
N ALA A 254 1.98 1.45 17.18
CA ALA A 254 1.14 2.47 17.81
C ALA A 254 -0.34 2.05 17.83
N GLN A 255 -0.85 1.51 16.71
CA GLN A 255 -2.23 1.05 16.61
C GLN A 255 -2.50 -0.14 17.54
N SER A 256 -1.58 -1.12 17.58
CA SER A 256 -1.73 -2.32 18.40
C SER A 256 -1.73 -1.97 19.90
N LEU A 257 -0.82 -1.08 20.33
CA LEU A 257 -0.77 -0.65 21.73
C LEU A 257 -2.00 0.19 22.10
N GLY A 258 -2.46 1.08 21.21
CA GLY A 258 -3.70 1.83 21.39
C GLY A 258 -4.91 0.93 21.58
N HIS A 259 -5.09 -0.07 20.71
CA HIS A 259 -6.17 -1.05 20.84
C HIS A 259 -6.05 -1.90 22.10
N PHE A 260 -4.83 -2.29 22.49
CA PHE A 260 -4.59 -3.01 23.74
C PHE A 260 -5.11 -2.24 24.95
N PHE A 261 -4.75 -0.96 25.10
CA PHE A 261 -5.23 -0.15 26.22
C PHE A 261 -6.73 0.10 26.17
N ILE A 262 -7.33 0.31 24.99
CA ILE A 262 -8.78 0.42 24.84
C ILE A 262 -9.47 -0.86 25.34
N MET A 263 -8.99 -2.04 24.95
CA MET A 263 -9.51 -3.31 25.45
C MET A 263 -9.39 -3.44 26.97
N VAL A 264 -8.24 -3.06 27.54
CA VAL A 264 -8.03 -3.04 29.00
C VAL A 264 -9.04 -2.12 29.68
N PHE A 265 -9.27 -0.91 29.17
CA PHE A 265 -10.25 0.01 29.74
C PHE A 265 -11.69 -0.51 29.64
N ILE A 266 -12.05 -1.18 28.54
CA ILE A 266 -13.35 -1.83 28.38
C ILE A 266 -13.52 -2.95 29.43
N ILE A 267 -12.50 -3.79 29.62
CA ILE A 267 -12.53 -4.87 30.63
C ILE A 267 -12.68 -4.28 32.04
N ILE A 268 -11.87 -3.27 32.37
CA ILE A 268 -11.92 -2.57 33.67
C ILE A 268 -13.32 -1.97 33.90
N GLY A 269 -13.89 -1.31 32.89
CA GLY A 269 -15.24 -0.75 32.95
C GLY A 269 -16.32 -1.82 33.18
N ASN A 270 -16.25 -2.92 32.43
CA ASN A 270 -17.19 -4.04 32.56
C ASN A 270 -17.09 -4.71 33.93
N VAL A 271 -15.88 -5.00 34.41
CA VAL A 271 -15.65 -5.58 35.74
C VAL A 271 -16.18 -4.64 36.83
N GLY A 272 -15.90 -3.35 36.74
CA GLY A 272 -16.43 -2.34 37.66
C GLY A 272 -17.97 -2.32 37.68
N TYR A 273 -18.59 -2.36 36.51
CA TYR A 273 -20.05 -2.41 36.38
C TYR A 273 -20.66 -3.65 37.07
N PHE A 274 -20.12 -4.84 36.83
CA PHE A 274 -20.64 -6.07 37.43
C PHE A 274 -20.43 -6.14 38.95
N LEU A 275 -19.31 -5.62 39.46
CA LEU A 275 -19.02 -5.57 40.90
C LEU A 275 -19.95 -4.60 41.65
N ILE A 276 -20.31 -3.46 41.04
CA ILE A 276 -21.27 -2.52 41.61
C ILE A 276 -22.69 -3.09 41.53
N ARG A 277 -23.06 -3.73 40.41
CA ARG A 277 -24.38 -4.34 40.23
C ARG A 277 -24.64 -5.47 41.22
N ARG A 278 -23.65 -6.29 41.59
CA ARG A 278 -23.78 -7.35 42.62
C ARG A 278 -23.90 -6.83 44.06
N LYS A 279 -23.56 -5.55 44.30
CA LYS A 279 -23.69 -4.90 45.61
C LYS A 279 -25.01 -4.15 45.80
N LYS A 280 -25.75 -3.94 44.72
CA LYS A 280 -27.17 -3.53 44.75
C LYS A 280 -28.05 -4.76 44.76
#